data_AF-A0A974GWT5-F1
#
_entry.id   AF-A0A974GWT5-F1
#
_cell.length_a   1.000
_cell.length_b   1.000
_cell.length_c   1.000
_cell.angle_alpha   90.00
_cell.angle_beta   90.00
_cell.angle_gamma   90.00
#
_symmetry.space_group_name_H-M   'P 1'
#
loop_
_entity.id
_entity.type
_entity.pdbx_description
1 polymer ?
#
loop_
_entity_poly.entity_id
_entity_poly.type
_entity_poly.pdbx_seq_one_letter_code
_entity_poly.pdbx_strand_id
1 'polypeptide(L)'
;MRENEEFKPFVLSLYKLCKKTDKLTYLLQIRNRILRLVEENENFGEFVKFYDDDVYLNCDGIYLFTNVLKGYFEEELIEDIHKYIYLLNEYSQNEYNLDCMLRDISTQDLRNLAVEAMKYLSKEEKLRNARQMVIERVGEELRRRNIITRSIDTGKTVIEKVLEVLK
;
A
#
# COMPACT_ATOMS: atom_id res chain seq x y z
N MET A 1 -13.25 -1.04 -6.23
CA MET A 1 -12.95 -1.39 -4.83
C MET A 1 -14.17 -1.04 -3.99
N ARG A 2 -14.77 -2.03 -3.31
CA ARG A 2 -16.11 -2.00 -2.68
C ARG A 2 -16.05 -1.30 -1.31
N GLU A 3 -17.20 -0.86 -0.78
CA GLU A 3 -17.38 -0.03 0.44
C GLU A 3 -16.80 -0.58 1.78
N ASN A 4 -16.03 -1.68 1.81
CA ASN A 4 -15.46 -2.27 3.03
C ASN A 4 -14.05 -2.86 2.84
N GLU A 5 -13.24 -2.35 1.91
CA GLU A 5 -11.87 -2.83 1.74
C GLU A 5 -10.94 -2.20 2.78
N GLU A 6 -10.61 -2.95 3.82
CA GLU A 6 -9.53 -2.63 4.75
C GLU A 6 -8.17 -2.66 4.02
N PHE A 7 -7.25 -1.79 4.44
CA PHE A 7 -5.86 -1.83 3.98
C PHE A 7 -5.22 -3.17 4.32
N LYS A 8 -4.58 -3.80 3.32
CA LYS A 8 -3.85 -5.05 3.49
C LYS A 8 -2.36 -4.79 3.32
N PRO A 9 -1.56 -4.86 4.40
CA PRO A 9 -0.13 -4.63 4.31
C PRO A 9 0.56 -5.74 3.49
N PHE A 10 1.66 -5.37 2.85
CA PHE A 10 2.60 -6.28 2.25
C PHE A 10 3.28 -7.14 3.32
N VAL A 11 3.45 -8.41 2.98
CA VAL A 11 4.05 -9.44 3.83
C VAL A 11 5.17 -10.16 3.08
N LEU A 12 6.18 -10.60 3.82
CA LEU A 12 7.25 -11.45 3.32
C LEU A 12 6.83 -12.92 3.36
N SER A 13 6.91 -13.61 2.23
CA SER A 13 6.81 -15.08 2.16
C SER A 13 8.20 -15.70 2.34
N LEU A 14 8.37 -16.55 3.35
CA LEU A 14 9.64 -17.24 3.60
C LEU A 14 9.94 -18.28 2.52
N TYR A 15 8.94 -18.93 1.95
CA TYR A 15 9.11 -19.82 0.81
C TYR A 15 9.73 -19.06 -0.38
N LYS A 16 9.17 -17.90 -0.73
CA LYS A 16 9.69 -17.08 -1.85
C LYS A 16 11.11 -16.60 -1.57
N LEU A 17 11.41 -16.17 -0.35
CA LEU A 17 12.76 -15.79 0.05
C LEU A 17 13.74 -16.97 -0.09
N CYS A 18 13.41 -18.11 0.52
CA CYS A 18 14.23 -19.33 0.45
C CYS A 18 14.47 -19.77 -0.99
N LYS A 19 13.43 -19.73 -1.85
CA LYS A 19 13.54 -20.04 -3.27
C LYS A 19 14.49 -19.09 -4.00
N LYS A 20 14.42 -17.79 -3.70
CA LYS A 20 15.24 -16.77 -4.37
C LYS A 20 16.72 -16.85 -3.97
N THR A 21 17.00 -17.31 -2.75
CA THR A 21 18.37 -17.41 -2.20
C THR A 21 18.94 -18.83 -2.24
N ASP A 22 18.28 -19.76 -2.94
CA ASP A 22 18.62 -21.19 -3.03
C ASP A 22 18.80 -21.88 -1.65
N LYS A 23 17.82 -21.65 -0.76
CA LYS A 23 17.81 -22.09 0.65
C LYS A 23 16.53 -22.84 1.04
N LEU A 24 15.82 -23.43 0.07
CA LEU A 24 14.56 -24.15 0.32
C LEU A 24 14.68 -25.29 1.33
N THR A 25 15.84 -25.92 1.43
CA THR A 25 16.12 -26.98 2.43
C THR A 25 16.00 -26.49 3.87
N TYR A 26 16.16 -25.19 4.12
CA TYR A 26 16.07 -24.59 5.45
C TYR A 26 14.66 -24.10 5.81
N LEU A 27 13.71 -24.07 4.87
CA LEU A 27 12.38 -23.51 5.08
C LEU A 27 11.66 -24.12 6.29
N LEU A 28 11.64 -25.45 6.39
CA LEU A 28 11.03 -26.16 7.52
C LEU A 28 11.73 -25.85 8.84
N GLN A 29 13.05 -25.68 8.83
CA GLN A 29 13.81 -25.36 10.04
C GLN A 29 13.50 -23.95 10.52
N ILE A 30 13.46 -22.98 9.60
CA ILE A 30 13.09 -21.58 9.89
C ILE A 30 11.66 -21.54 10.43
N ARG A 31 10.71 -22.17 9.73
CA ARG A 31 9.29 -22.25 10.13
C ARG A 31 9.14 -22.80 11.56
N ASN A 32 9.80 -23.91 11.88
CA ASN A 32 9.69 -24.54 13.20
C ASN A 32 10.39 -23.73 14.31
N ARG A 33 11.39 -22.89 13.98
CA ARG A 33 11.98 -21.95 14.96
C ARG A 33 11.04 -20.78 15.24
N ILE A 34 10.42 -20.22 14.21
CA ILE A 34 9.43 -19.14 14.37
C ILE A 34 8.21 -19.65 15.13
N LEU A 35 7.70 -20.85 14.79
CA LEU A 35 6.55 -21.45 15.47
C LEU A 35 6.79 -21.59 16.98
N ARG A 36 7.97 -22.10 17.40
CA ARG A 36 8.33 -22.19 18.82
C ARG A 36 8.34 -20.84 19.52
N LEU A 37 8.89 -19.80 18.89
CA LEU A 37 8.89 -18.46 19.47
C LEU A 37 7.47 -17.88 19.63
N VAL A 38 6.56 -18.22 18.72
CA VAL A 38 5.14 -17.84 18.81
C VAL A 38 4.44 -18.61 19.93
N GLU A 39 4.73 -19.90 20.09
CA GLU A 39 4.20 -20.73 21.19
C GLU A 39 4.72 -20.25 22.56
N GLU A 40 5.94 -19.70 22.62
CA GLU A 40 6.54 -19.14 23.83
C GLU A 40 6.03 -17.72 24.15
N ASN A 41 5.52 -16.98 23.16
CA ASN A 41 5.03 -15.62 23.33
C ASN A 41 3.79 -15.38 22.46
N GLU A 42 2.60 -15.45 23.07
CA GLU A 42 1.31 -15.34 22.37
C GLU A 42 1.18 -14.04 21.56
N ASN A 43 1.82 -12.94 22.00
CA ASN A 43 1.78 -11.67 21.27
C ASN A 43 2.46 -11.75 19.90
N PHE A 44 3.35 -12.72 19.67
CA PHE A 44 4.03 -12.84 18.38
C PHE A 44 3.11 -13.33 17.26
N GLY A 45 1.98 -13.96 17.60
CA GLY A 45 1.03 -14.48 16.62
C GLY A 45 0.42 -13.43 15.71
N GLU A 46 0.39 -12.16 16.10
CA GLU A 46 -0.14 -11.07 15.25
C GLU A 46 0.77 -10.70 14.07
N PHE A 47 2.06 -11.02 14.17
CA PHE A 47 3.08 -10.63 13.20
C PHE A 47 3.41 -11.70 12.16
N VAL A 48 2.85 -12.90 12.32
CA VAL A 48 3.12 -14.05 11.47
C VAL A 48 1.85 -14.81 11.14
N LYS A 49 1.73 -15.24 9.89
CA LYS A 49 0.67 -16.15 9.44
C LYS A 49 1.29 -17.41 8.86
N PHE A 50 0.87 -18.55 9.38
CA PHE A 50 1.23 -19.85 8.83
C PHE A 50 0.14 -20.28 7.86
N TYR A 51 0.52 -20.66 6.65
CA TYR A 51 -0.41 -21.16 5.65
C TYR A 51 0.26 -22.24 4.82
N ASP A 52 -0.32 -23.44 4.82
CA ASP A 52 0.28 -24.65 4.26
C ASP A 52 1.74 -24.84 4.74
N ASP A 53 2.69 -24.80 3.80
CA ASP A 53 4.13 -24.96 4.01
C ASP A 53 4.90 -23.62 4.06
N ASP A 54 4.20 -22.48 4.02
CA ASP A 54 4.80 -21.15 4.03
C ASP A 54 4.53 -20.40 5.34
N VAL A 55 5.37 -19.39 5.56
CA VAL A 55 5.28 -18.46 6.68
C VAL A 55 5.30 -17.05 6.10
N TYR A 56 4.27 -16.29 6.42
CA TYR A 56 4.12 -14.91 6.02
C TYR A 56 4.41 -14.00 7.20
N LEU A 57 5.42 -13.14 7.06
CA LEU A 57 5.80 -12.16 8.08
C LEU A 57 5.36 -10.76 7.64
N ASN A 58 4.66 -10.02 8.50
CA ASN A 58 4.48 -8.59 8.28
C ASN A 58 5.78 -7.83 8.60
N CYS A 59 5.78 -6.51 8.44
CA CYS A 59 6.97 -5.68 8.66
C CYS A 59 7.60 -5.91 10.03
N ASP A 60 6.79 -5.83 11.09
CA ASP A 60 7.24 -6.05 12.47
C ASP A 60 7.69 -7.50 12.69
N GLY A 61 7.04 -8.48 12.06
CA GLY A 61 7.45 -9.87 12.10
C GLY A 61 8.83 -10.10 11.52
N ILE A 62 9.19 -9.42 10.42
CA ILE A 62 10.55 -9.49 9.86
C ILE A 62 11.55 -8.97 10.90
N TYR A 63 11.26 -7.84 11.53
CA TYR A 63 12.09 -7.26 12.58
C TYR A 63 12.22 -8.20 13.80
N LEU A 64 11.10 -8.67 14.36
CA LEU A 64 11.06 -9.52 15.55
C LEU A 64 11.78 -10.85 15.34
N PHE A 65 11.61 -11.48 14.18
CA PHE A 65 12.25 -12.75 13.86
C PHE A 65 13.63 -12.60 13.22
N THR A 66 14.22 -11.39 13.19
CA THR A 66 15.53 -11.11 12.58
C THR A 66 16.60 -12.09 13.05
N ASN A 67 16.68 -12.40 14.35
CA ASN A 67 17.69 -13.32 14.88
C ASN A 67 17.54 -14.75 14.35
N VAL A 68 16.30 -15.19 14.06
CA VAL A 68 16.07 -16.49 13.41
C VAL A 68 16.52 -16.40 11.96
N LEU A 69 16.12 -15.35 11.25
CA LEU A 69 16.41 -15.17 9.82
C LEU A 69 17.92 -15.03 9.55
N LYS A 70 18.64 -14.23 10.34
CA LYS A 70 20.10 -14.06 10.27
C LYS A 70 20.87 -15.38 10.52
N GLY A 71 20.24 -16.39 11.10
CA GLY A 71 20.82 -17.73 11.22
C GLY A 71 20.88 -18.51 9.90
N TYR A 72 20.19 -18.06 8.85
CA TYR A 72 20.11 -18.74 7.55
C TYR A 72 20.38 -17.82 6.35
N PHE A 73 20.18 -16.51 6.53
CA PHE A 73 20.34 -15.49 5.50
C PHE A 73 21.39 -14.46 5.92
N GLU A 74 21.96 -13.77 4.95
CA GLU A 74 22.87 -12.65 5.19
C GLU A 74 22.15 -11.50 5.90
N GLU A 75 22.84 -10.84 6.81
CA GLU A 75 22.30 -9.73 7.62
C GLU A 75 21.82 -8.58 6.75
N GLU A 76 22.64 -8.15 5.79
CA GLU A 76 22.31 -7.07 4.84
C GLU A 76 21.02 -7.38 4.06
N LEU A 77 20.83 -8.64 3.63
CA LEU A 77 19.62 -9.06 2.91
C LEU A 77 18.36 -8.90 3.76
N ILE A 78 18.41 -9.26 5.05
CA ILE A 78 17.25 -9.15 5.95
C ILE A 78 16.92 -7.68 6.22
N GLU A 79 17.95 -6.86 6.42
CA GLU A 79 17.79 -5.42 6.65
C GLU A 79 17.19 -4.71 5.42
N ASP A 80 17.67 -5.05 4.23
CA ASP A 80 17.15 -4.52 2.96
C ASP A 80 15.69 -4.93 2.73
N ILE A 81 15.34 -6.20 2.97
CA ILE A 81 13.95 -6.69 2.83
C ILE A 81 13.04 -5.98 3.83
N HIS A 82 13.45 -5.84 5.08
CA HIS A 82 12.68 -5.16 6.11
C HIS A 82 12.41 -3.71 5.71
N LYS A 83 13.45 -2.98 5.31
CA LYS A 83 13.36 -1.59 4.85
C LYS A 83 12.47 -1.45 3.61
N TYR A 84 12.59 -2.38 2.67
CA TYR A 84 11.79 -2.37 1.45
C TYR A 84 10.30 -2.57 1.73
N ILE A 85 9.95 -3.57 2.56
CA ILE A 85 8.55 -3.84 2.93
C ILE A 85 7.97 -2.68 3.76
N TYR A 86 8.76 -2.10 4.66
CA TYR A 86 8.36 -0.90 5.41
C TYR A 86 7.96 0.24 4.47
N LEU A 87 8.84 0.60 3.52
CA LEU A 87 8.59 1.69 2.58
C LEU A 87 7.40 1.41 1.65
N LEU A 88 7.23 0.17 1.20
CA LEU A 88 6.06 -0.23 0.40
C LEU A 88 4.76 -0.07 1.18
N ASN A 89 4.75 -0.49 2.45
CA ASN A 89 3.59 -0.34 3.32
C ASN A 89 3.28 1.12 3.60
N GLU A 90 4.28 1.94 3.92
CA GLU A 90 4.11 3.38 4.14
C GLU A 90 3.51 4.07 2.89
N TYR A 91 4.09 3.82 1.72
CA TYR A 91 3.60 4.37 0.47
C TYR A 91 2.16 3.95 0.19
N SER A 92 1.86 2.66 0.30
CA SER A 92 0.53 2.12 -0.04
C SER A 92 -0.54 2.50 0.98
N GLN A 93 -0.17 2.66 2.26
CA GLN A 93 -1.05 3.19 3.30
C GLN A 93 -1.38 4.66 3.01
N ASN A 94 -0.41 5.46 2.57
CA ASN A 94 -0.66 6.85 2.19
C ASN A 94 -1.60 6.94 0.99
N GLU A 95 -1.42 6.09 -0.03
CA GLU A 95 -2.34 6.00 -1.16
C GLU A 95 -3.74 5.57 -0.74
N TYR A 96 -3.85 4.57 0.13
CA TYR A 96 -5.13 4.12 0.67
C TYR A 96 -5.84 5.22 1.46
N ASN A 97 -5.11 5.91 2.35
CA ASN A 97 -5.65 7.01 3.14
C ASN A 97 -6.13 8.15 2.25
N LEU A 98 -5.39 8.50 1.20
CA LEU A 98 -5.81 9.49 0.22
C LEU A 98 -7.11 9.07 -0.46
N ASP A 99 -7.23 7.81 -0.91
CA ASP A 99 -8.45 7.33 -1.56
C ASP A 99 -9.66 7.34 -0.60
N CYS A 100 -9.47 6.97 0.67
CA CYS A 100 -10.52 7.07 1.69
C CYS A 100 -10.95 8.53 1.90
N MET A 101 -9.99 9.44 2.08
CA MET A 101 -10.28 10.88 2.20
C MET A 101 -11.08 11.39 1.00
N LEU A 102 -10.68 11.02 -0.23
CA LEU A 102 -11.36 11.43 -1.45
C LEU A 102 -12.80 10.88 -1.56
N ARG A 103 -13.11 9.73 -0.95
CA ARG A 103 -14.47 9.18 -0.88
C ARG A 103 -15.34 9.88 0.17
N ASP A 104 -14.76 10.27 1.29
CA ASP A 104 -15.52 10.84 2.40
C ASP A 104 -15.84 12.33 2.22
N ILE A 105 -15.05 13.06 1.44
CA ILE A 105 -15.32 14.48 1.19
C ILE A 105 -16.50 14.69 0.23
N SER A 106 -17.20 15.81 0.39
CA SER A 106 -18.36 16.15 -0.44
C SER A 106 -17.96 16.38 -1.91
N THR A 107 -18.91 16.21 -2.82
CA THR A 107 -18.67 16.49 -4.25
C THR A 107 -18.26 17.95 -4.51
N GLN A 108 -18.73 18.90 -3.70
CA GLN A 108 -18.35 20.30 -3.82
C GLN A 108 -16.90 20.52 -3.35
N ASP A 109 -16.50 19.87 -2.26
CA ASP A 109 -15.13 19.97 -1.74
C ASP A 109 -14.12 19.28 -2.66
N LEU A 110 -14.50 18.16 -3.30
CA LEU A 110 -13.69 17.55 -4.37
C LEU A 110 -13.43 18.51 -5.53
N ARG A 111 -14.47 19.25 -5.96
CA ARG A 111 -14.33 20.25 -7.03
C ARG A 111 -13.42 21.40 -6.60
N ASN A 112 -13.57 21.87 -5.36
CA ASN A 112 -12.70 22.91 -4.81
C ASN A 112 -11.24 22.43 -4.75
N LEU A 113 -11.02 21.20 -4.27
CA LEU A 113 -9.71 20.55 -4.21
C LEU A 113 -9.08 20.41 -5.60
N ALA A 114 -9.85 20.02 -6.61
CA ALA A 114 -9.36 19.95 -8.00
C ALA A 114 -8.90 21.33 -8.51
N VAL A 115 -9.71 22.36 -8.28
CA VAL A 115 -9.38 23.75 -8.68
C VAL A 115 -8.15 24.26 -7.93
N GLU A 116 -8.03 23.93 -6.65
CA GLU A 116 -6.90 24.34 -5.82
C GLU A 116 -5.61 23.60 -6.21
N ALA A 117 -5.66 22.29 -6.45
CA ALA A 117 -4.55 21.51 -6.97
C ALA A 117 -4.03 22.05 -8.31
N MET A 118 -4.94 22.50 -9.20
CA MET A 118 -4.57 23.15 -10.46
C MET A 118 -3.82 24.48 -10.25
N LYS A 119 -4.14 25.26 -9.22
CA LYS A 119 -3.45 26.54 -8.93
C LYS A 119 -1.99 26.35 -8.52
N TYR A 120 -1.65 25.20 -7.95
CA TYR A 120 -0.28 24.89 -7.55
C TYR A 120 0.62 24.48 -8.74
N LEU A 121 0.06 24.16 -9.91
CA LEU A 121 0.80 23.64 -11.09
C LEU A 121 1.96 24.51 -11.59
N SER A 122 2.03 25.80 -11.23
CA SER A 122 3.02 26.74 -11.79
C SER A 122 4.31 26.95 -10.98
N LYS A 123 4.47 26.38 -9.77
CA LYS A 123 5.52 26.87 -8.85
C LYS A 123 6.77 26.01 -8.64
N GLU A 124 6.76 24.68 -8.78
CA GLU A 124 7.97 23.86 -8.65
C GLU A 124 7.92 22.56 -9.46
N GLU A 125 8.96 22.32 -10.26
CA GLU A 125 9.12 21.16 -11.14
C GLU A 125 9.13 19.82 -10.40
N LYS A 126 9.70 19.79 -9.18
CA LYS A 126 9.80 18.59 -8.32
C LYS A 126 8.45 18.04 -7.85
N LEU A 127 7.41 18.87 -7.84
CA LEU A 127 6.07 18.49 -7.35
C LEU A 127 5.10 18.13 -8.48
N ARG A 128 5.53 18.17 -9.75
CA ARG A 128 4.65 17.92 -10.91
C ARG A 128 4.04 16.53 -10.88
N ASN A 129 4.84 15.49 -10.63
CA ASN A 129 4.36 14.10 -10.64
C ASN A 129 3.36 13.81 -9.51
N ALA A 130 3.67 14.25 -8.28
CA ALA A 130 2.77 14.06 -7.14
C ALA A 130 1.43 14.79 -7.34
N ARG A 131 1.45 15.98 -7.95
CA ARG A 131 0.24 16.75 -8.26
C ARG A 131 -0.59 16.11 -9.36
N GLN A 132 0.06 15.62 -10.41
CA GLN A 132 -0.61 14.91 -11.50
C GLN A 132 -1.36 13.68 -10.98
N MET A 133 -0.74 12.91 -10.08
CA MET A 133 -1.39 11.77 -9.41
C MET A 133 -2.64 12.18 -8.62
N VAL A 134 -2.59 13.29 -7.88
CA VAL A 134 -3.76 13.80 -7.13
C VAL A 134 -4.88 14.22 -8.08
N ILE A 135 -4.55 14.94 -9.17
CA ILE A 135 -5.54 15.37 -10.18
C ILE A 135 -6.21 14.16 -10.83
N GLU A 136 -5.43 13.15 -11.20
CA GLU A 136 -5.94 11.91 -11.80
C GLU A 136 -6.89 11.18 -10.84
N ARG A 137 -6.50 10.97 -9.58
CA ARG A 137 -7.33 10.31 -8.56
C ARG A 137 -8.61 11.08 -8.25
N VAL A 138 -8.54 12.41 -8.09
CA VAL A 138 -9.73 13.27 -7.92
C VAL A 138 -10.65 13.18 -9.14
N GLY A 139 -10.09 13.18 -10.35
CA GLY A 139 -10.85 13.06 -11.59
C GLY A 139 -11.52 11.69 -11.76
N GLU A 140 -10.87 10.61 -11.34
CA GLU A 140 -11.47 9.27 -11.29
C GLU A 140 -12.64 9.18 -10.31
N GLU A 141 -12.48 9.72 -9.11
CA GLU A 141 -13.53 9.70 -8.10
C GLU A 141 -14.72 10.58 -8.51
N LEU A 142 -14.47 11.76 -9.07
CA LEU A 142 -15.52 12.58 -9.68
C LEU A 142 -16.24 11.87 -10.84
N ARG A 143 -15.52 11.09 -11.66
CA ARG A 143 -16.14 10.28 -12.73
C ARG A 143 -17.00 9.15 -12.15
N ARG A 144 -16.53 8.44 -11.12
CA ARG A 144 -17.32 7.41 -10.41
C ARG A 144 -18.61 8.00 -9.86
N ARG A 145 -18.53 9.16 -9.20
CA ARG A 145 -19.71 9.86 -8.68
C ARG A 145 -20.63 10.36 -9.79
N ASN A 146 -20.11 10.90 -10.89
CA ASN A 146 -20.95 11.35 -12.01
C ASN A 146 -21.62 10.24 -12.83
N ILE A 147 -21.13 9.00 -12.78
CA ILE A 147 -21.90 7.84 -13.27
C ILE A 147 -23.19 7.67 -12.45
N ILE A 148 -23.17 8.03 -11.17
CA ILE A 148 -24.36 8.11 -10.30
C ILE A 148 -25.15 9.40 -10.58
N THR A 149 -24.47 10.51 -10.93
CA THR A 149 -25.07 11.83 -11.22
C THR A 149 -25.47 12.09 -12.68
N ARG A 150 -25.67 11.08 -13.54
CA ARG A 150 -26.42 11.26 -14.81
C ARG A 150 -27.89 11.67 -14.60
N SER A 151 -28.27 11.93 -13.35
CA SER A 151 -29.50 12.57 -12.92
C SER A 151 -29.39 14.10 -12.69
N ILE A 152 -28.24 14.77 -12.76
CA ILE A 152 -28.16 16.24 -12.53
C ILE A 152 -27.16 16.95 -13.47
N ASP A 153 -27.73 17.73 -14.41
CA ASP A 153 -27.16 18.32 -15.63
C ASP A 153 -26.04 19.38 -15.50
N THR A 154 -25.44 19.60 -14.33
CA THR A 154 -24.43 20.67 -14.13
C THR A 154 -22.99 20.18 -13.98
N GLY A 155 -22.73 18.86 -13.98
CA GLY A 155 -21.39 18.29 -13.84
C GLY A 155 -20.54 18.22 -15.12
N LYS A 156 -21.15 18.41 -16.29
CA LYS A 156 -20.52 18.16 -17.60
C LYS A 156 -19.37 19.12 -17.91
N THR A 157 -19.54 20.40 -17.62
CA THR A 157 -18.61 21.48 -18.01
C THR A 157 -17.29 21.48 -17.23
N VAL A 158 -17.30 20.96 -15.99
CA VAL A 158 -16.06 20.87 -15.18
C VAL A 158 -15.26 19.63 -15.57
N ILE A 159 -15.92 18.51 -15.86
CA ILE A 159 -15.25 17.29 -16.32
C ILE A 159 -14.64 17.48 -17.70
N GLU A 160 -15.33 18.15 -18.62
CA GLU A 160 -14.81 18.45 -19.96
C GLU A 160 -13.53 19.28 -19.89
N LYS A 161 -13.48 20.28 -19.01
CA LYS A 161 -12.27 21.09 -18.78
C LYS A 161 -11.13 20.30 -18.12
N VAL A 162 -11.42 19.38 -17.21
CA VAL A 162 -10.39 18.50 -16.60
C VAL A 162 -9.85 17.51 -17.63
N LEU A 163 -10.69 16.98 -18.52
CA LEU A 163 -10.28 16.04 -19.57
C LEU A 163 -9.53 16.70 -20.73
N GLU A 164 -9.78 17.97 -21.03
CA GLU A 164 -8.99 18.75 -22.00
C GLU A 164 -7.55 19.00 -21.54
N VAL A 165 -7.32 19.12 -20.23
CA VAL A 165 -5.99 19.37 -19.65
C VAL A 165 -5.14 18.09 -19.56
N LEU A 166 -5.75 16.91 -19.70
CA LEU A 166 -5.08 15.60 -19.62
C LEU A 166 -4.68 15.01 -20.98
N LYS A 167 -4.84 15.74 -22.08
CA LYS A 167 -4.37 15.38 -23.44
C LYS A 167 -3.16 16.23 -23.83
#